data_AF-A0A919L1J9-F1
#
_entry.id   AF-A0A919L1J9-F1
#
_cell.length_a   1.000
_cell.length_b   1.000
_cell.length_c   1.000
_cell.angle_alpha   90.00
_cell.angle_beta   90.00
_cell.angle_gamma   90.00
#
_symmetry.space_group_name_H-M   'P 1'
#
loop_
_entity.id
_entity.type
_entity.pdbx_description
1 polymer ?
#
loop_
_entity_poly.entity_id
_entity_poly.type
_entity_poly.pdbx_seq_one_letter_code
_entity_poly.pdbx_strand_id
1 'polypeptide(L)'
;MTTWRRFERQEATLEFWEIRQEGIRCFLRWGSDRTSGKGSTTILDDEEQARRHTARKINERLRKGFTEVDPPSDPAETEAGTPVLDVITRAVGPHAPAPQYLLVDGFDQVYRRAHTPDHPMGFFEYYVLREQGRSAVRFTVRAGSHQDTVVAGFLEFLCTRRDLAFAGQSHHKVTLPSPVGSFDHALFCSPSLGRACAAYPGVAARVATAFPVFNCEIGDEDPEVLVDGRIHGHAALPYSDWGRSPYPAVDMRFDIQLTHYRPSPKFKVYRSADLQKLMEVLPTASPQSWLEVRSFRGETTRLQPDTPLSFADLLSSLTN
;
A
#
# COMPACT_ATOMS: atom_id res chain seq x y z
N MET A 1 14.79 -7.39 -11.44
CA MET A 1 15.88 -8.07 -10.70
C MET A 1 15.34 -8.43 -9.32
N THR A 2 14.81 -9.64 -9.17
CA THR A 2 14.03 -10.03 -7.98
C THR A 2 14.87 -10.45 -6.78
N THR A 3 16.19 -10.56 -6.92
CA THR A 3 17.13 -10.85 -5.84
C THR A 3 17.81 -9.58 -5.35
N TRP A 4 18.20 -9.56 -4.07
CA TRP A 4 19.00 -8.48 -3.51
C TRP A 4 20.41 -8.51 -4.11
N ARG A 5 20.94 -7.33 -4.41
CA ARG A 5 22.37 -7.12 -4.68
C ARG A 5 22.95 -6.35 -3.51
N ARG A 6 24.07 -6.82 -2.97
CA ARG A 6 24.74 -6.20 -1.82
C ARG A 6 26.07 -5.59 -2.24
N PHE A 7 26.33 -4.44 -1.66
CA PHE A 7 27.54 -3.67 -1.88
C PHE A 7 28.09 -3.27 -0.53
N GLU A 8 29.38 -3.50 -0.31
CA GLU A 8 30.04 -3.22 0.95
C GLU A 8 31.22 -2.28 0.79
N ARG A 9 31.51 -1.54 1.84
CA ARG A 9 32.67 -0.66 1.93
C ARG A 9 33.24 -0.71 3.33
N GLN A 10 34.52 -1.04 3.43
CA GLN A 10 35.24 -1.01 4.69
C GLN A 10 35.90 0.37 4.86
N GLU A 11 35.40 1.15 5.81
CA GLU A 11 36.10 2.32 6.35
C GLU A 11 36.44 2.05 7.82
N ALA A 12 35.99 2.91 8.75
CA ALA A 12 36.09 2.67 10.20
C ALA A 12 35.15 1.56 10.70
N THR A 13 34.07 1.30 9.97
CA THR A 13 33.08 0.22 10.20
C THR A 13 32.72 -0.40 8.86
N LEU A 14 32.24 -1.64 8.87
CA LEU A 14 31.71 -2.26 7.65
C LEU A 14 30.35 -1.63 7.33
N GLU A 15 30.30 -0.86 6.24
CA GLU A 15 29.05 -0.31 5.71
C GLU A 15 28.50 -1.22 4.63
N PHE A 16 27.18 -1.42 4.63
CA PHE A 16 26.49 -2.16 3.57
C PHE A 16 25.43 -1.29 2.90
N TRP A 17 25.21 -1.55 1.62
CA TRP A 17 24.14 -0.99 0.82
C TRP A 17 23.59 -2.07 -0.10
N GLU A 18 22.27 -2.24 -0.11
CA GLU A 18 21.59 -3.28 -0.86
C GLU A 18 20.51 -2.66 -1.74
N ILE A 19 20.29 -3.27 -2.91
CA ILE A 19 19.22 -2.86 -3.83
C ILE A 19 18.55 -4.08 -4.45
N ARG A 20 17.22 -4.00 -4.61
CA ARG A 20 16.39 -5.00 -5.29
C ARG A 20 15.33 -4.29 -6.12
N GLN A 21 14.98 -4.84 -7.28
CA GLN A 21 13.94 -4.28 -8.14
C GLN A 21 12.84 -5.31 -8.42
N GLU A 22 11.62 -5.01 -8.01
CA GLU A 22 10.42 -5.78 -8.33
C GLU A 22 9.47 -4.93 -9.17
N GLY A 23 9.35 -5.24 -10.46
CA GLY A 23 8.60 -4.43 -11.41
C GLY A 23 9.06 -2.98 -11.37
N ILE A 24 8.14 -2.08 -11.03
CA ILE A 24 8.37 -0.62 -10.96
C ILE A 24 8.91 -0.14 -9.60
N ARG A 25 9.10 -1.04 -8.63
CA ARG A 25 9.61 -0.72 -7.29
C ARG A 25 11.10 -1.00 -7.18
N CYS A 26 11.84 -0.02 -6.68
CA CYS A 26 13.23 -0.16 -6.25
C CYS A 26 13.28 -0.12 -4.72
N PHE A 27 13.66 -1.24 -4.10
CA PHE A 27 13.92 -1.34 -2.68
C PHE A 27 15.41 -1.09 -2.43
N LEU A 28 15.71 -0.24 -1.45
CA LEU A 28 17.06 0.01 -0.99
C LEU A 28 17.13 -0.29 0.51
N ARG A 29 18.23 -0.89 0.95
CA ARG A 29 18.60 -1.03 2.36
C ARG A 29 20.04 -0.58 2.54
N TRP A 30 20.37 -0.01 3.68
CA TRP A 30 21.75 0.36 3.99
C TRP A 30 21.97 0.44 5.49
N GLY A 31 23.20 0.21 5.93
CA GLY A 31 23.53 0.25 7.35
C GLY A 31 24.99 -0.05 7.57
N SER A 32 25.29 -0.46 8.79
CA SER A 32 26.60 -0.94 9.17
C SER A 32 26.49 -2.18 10.03
N ASP A 33 27.60 -2.87 10.25
CA ASP A 33 27.76 -3.93 11.26
C ASP A 33 27.26 -3.57 12.66
N ARG A 34 27.15 -2.27 12.99
CA ARG A 34 26.69 -1.77 14.28
C ARG A 34 25.21 -1.37 14.33
N THR A 35 24.50 -1.36 13.21
CA THR A 35 23.12 -0.86 13.15
C THR A 35 22.19 -1.82 12.41
N SER A 36 20.91 -1.85 12.79
CA SER A 36 19.88 -2.67 12.14
C SER A 36 19.55 -2.26 10.69
N GLY A 37 20.29 -1.30 10.13
CA GLY A 37 20.04 -0.72 8.81
C GLY A 37 18.80 0.16 8.73
N LYS A 38 18.70 0.89 7.63
CA LYS A 38 17.55 1.69 7.19
C LYS A 38 17.14 1.22 5.81
N GLY A 39 15.87 1.41 5.47
CA GLY A 39 15.33 1.06 4.17
C GLY A 39 14.58 2.21 3.51
N SER A 40 14.52 2.19 2.19
CA SER A 40 13.63 3.05 1.41
C SER A 40 13.08 2.30 0.21
N THR A 41 11.83 2.57 -0.14
CA THR A 41 11.22 2.08 -1.38
C THR A 41 10.93 3.27 -2.28
N THR A 42 11.38 3.20 -3.53
CA THR A 42 11.04 4.17 -4.58
C THR A 42 10.16 3.47 -5.61
N ILE A 43 9.04 4.07 -5.95
CA ILE A 43 8.12 3.59 -7.00
C ILE A 43 8.28 4.51 -8.21
N LEU A 44 8.48 3.92 -9.39
CA LEU A 44 8.68 4.64 -10.65
C LEU A 44 7.46 4.46 -11.56
N ASP A 45 7.39 5.25 -12.63
CA ASP A 45 6.22 5.23 -13.53
C ASP A 45 6.12 3.92 -14.33
N ASP A 46 7.26 3.30 -14.65
CA ASP A 46 7.35 2.07 -15.43
C ASP A 46 8.60 1.23 -15.08
N GLU A 47 8.64 -0.02 -15.55
CA GLU A 47 9.72 -0.97 -15.23
C GLU A 47 11.06 -0.57 -15.85
N GLU A 48 11.05 0.07 -17.02
CA GLU A 48 12.27 0.52 -17.69
C GLU A 48 12.91 1.69 -16.95
N GLN A 49 12.11 2.62 -16.42
CA GLN A 49 12.55 3.67 -15.52
C GLN A 49 13.09 3.10 -14.21
N ALA A 50 12.42 2.10 -13.62
CA ALA A 50 12.91 1.41 -12.43
C ALA A 50 14.27 0.72 -12.70
N ARG A 51 14.44 0.10 -13.87
CA ARG A 51 15.70 -0.51 -14.30
C ARG A 51 16.81 0.53 -14.46
N ARG A 52 16.53 1.64 -15.15
CA ARG A 52 17.48 2.77 -15.29
C ARG A 52 17.83 3.38 -13.93
N HIS A 53 16.84 3.54 -13.05
CA HIS A 53 17.04 4.05 -11.70
C HIS A 53 17.98 3.13 -10.90
N THR A 54 17.71 1.82 -10.92
CA THR A 54 18.52 0.79 -10.26
C THR A 54 19.96 0.82 -10.77
N ALA A 55 20.15 0.76 -12.10
CA ALA A 55 21.49 0.80 -12.71
C ALA A 55 22.25 2.09 -12.35
N ARG A 56 21.57 3.24 -12.37
CA ARG A 56 22.16 4.52 -11.94
C ARG A 56 22.60 4.48 -10.49
N LYS A 57 21.77 3.95 -9.58
CA LYS A 57 22.09 3.86 -8.15
C LYS A 57 23.27 2.93 -7.86
N ILE A 58 23.34 1.81 -8.57
CA ILE A 58 24.49 0.89 -8.50
C ILE A 58 25.76 1.60 -8.95
N ASN A 59 25.75 2.25 -10.12
CA ASN A 59 26.90 3.00 -10.62
C ASN A 59 27.32 4.14 -9.66
N GLU A 60 26.36 4.81 -9.03
CA GLU A 60 26.63 5.82 -8.00
C GLU A 60 27.37 5.22 -6.80
N ARG A 61 27.00 4.00 -6.37
CA ARG A 61 27.63 3.32 -5.23
C ARG A 61 29.02 2.78 -5.56
N LEU A 62 29.20 2.19 -6.73
CA LEU A 62 30.51 1.76 -7.22
C LEU A 62 31.51 2.93 -7.29
N ARG A 63 31.07 4.11 -7.78
CA ARG A 63 31.89 5.34 -7.79
C ARG A 63 32.26 5.85 -6.40
N LYS A 64 31.51 5.47 -5.37
CA LYS A 64 31.76 5.82 -3.96
C LYS A 64 32.69 4.81 -3.25
N GLY A 65 33.28 3.88 -4.01
CA GLY A 65 34.22 2.88 -3.49
C GLY A 65 33.55 1.68 -2.81
N PHE A 66 32.26 1.45 -3.06
CA PHE A 66 31.61 0.20 -2.65
C PHE A 66 31.95 -0.91 -3.65
N THR A 67 32.13 -2.13 -3.14
CA THR A 67 32.35 -3.34 -3.94
C THR A 67 31.14 -4.25 -3.82
N GLU A 68 30.72 -4.84 -4.93
CA GLU A 68 29.63 -5.82 -4.92
C GLU A 68 30.10 -7.14 -4.27
N VAL A 69 29.28 -7.67 -3.38
CA VAL A 69 29.51 -8.94 -2.68
C VAL A 69 28.23 -9.77 -2.74
N ASP A 70 28.37 -11.07 -2.50
CA ASP A 70 27.19 -11.92 -2.34
C ASP A 70 26.38 -11.44 -1.13
N PRO A 71 25.06 -11.23 -1.28
CA PRO A 71 24.23 -10.86 -0.14
C PRO A 71 24.23 -11.99 0.89
N PRO A 72 24.19 -11.68 2.20
CA PRO A 72 23.88 -12.70 3.21
C PRO A 72 22.51 -13.30 2.89
N SER A 73 22.33 -14.58 3.24
CA SER A 73 21.07 -15.30 2.99
C SER A 73 19.87 -14.49 3.45
N ASP A 74 18.92 -14.26 2.54
CA ASP A 74 17.72 -13.46 2.84
C ASP A 74 16.91 -14.23 3.90
N PRO A 75 16.50 -13.60 5.02
CA PRO A 75 15.59 -14.22 5.97
C PRO A 75 14.33 -14.82 5.32
N ALA A 76 13.88 -14.26 4.19
CA ALA A 76 12.78 -14.81 3.40
C ALA A 76 13.10 -16.20 2.79
N GLU A 77 14.34 -16.44 2.38
CA GLU A 77 14.78 -17.73 1.83
C GLU A 77 14.88 -18.79 2.93
N THR A 78 15.45 -18.42 4.08
CA THR A 78 15.55 -19.34 5.24
C THR A 78 14.18 -19.81 5.70
N GLU A 79 13.18 -18.93 5.64
CA GLU A 79 11.82 -19.21 6.13
C GLU A 79 10.84 -19.66 5.03
N ALA A 80 11.30 -19.86 3.78
CA ALA A 80 10.43 -20.10 2.63
C ALA A 80 9.53 -21.35 2.78
N GLY A 81 10.02 -22.37 3.49
CA GLY A 81 9.27 -23.60 3.78
C GLY A 81 8.39 -23.55 5.02
N THR A 82 8.58 -22.55 5.89
CA THR A 82 7.87 -22.42 7.17
C THR A 82 6.50 -21.77 6.97
N PRO A 83 5.42 -22.27 7.60
CA PRO A 83 4.12 -21.60 7.58
C PRO A 83 4.20 -20.15 8.08
N VAL A 84 3.46 -19.24 7.43
CA VAL A 84 3.57 -17.79 7.68
C VAL A 84 3.25 -17.43 9.14
N LEU A 85 2.25 -18.06 9.73
CA LEU A 85 1.85 -17.78 11.11
C LEU A 85 2.91 -18.22 12.12
N ASP A 86 3.65 -19.30 11.85
CA ASP A 86 4.74 -19.76 12.70
C ASP A 86 5.89 -18.75 12.71
N VAL A 87 6.27 -18.25 11.52
CA VAL A 87 7.32 -17.23 11.38
C VAL A 87 6.92 -15.95 12.11
N ILE A 88 5.67 -15.49 11.93
CA ILE A 88 5.18 -14.27 12.62
C ILE A 88 5.16 -14.48 14.14
N THR A 89 4.74 -15.65 14.61
CA THR A 89 4.68 -15.97 16.05
C THR A 89 6.07 -15.99 16.68
N ARG A 90 7.06 -16.56 16.01
CA ARG A 90 8.47 -16.62 16.49
C ARG A 90 9.17 -15.26 16.45
N ALA A 91 8.73 -14.36 15.57
CA ALA A 91 9.31 -13.02 15.46
C ALA A 91 8.91 -12.10 16.63
N VAL A 92 7.92 -12.48 17.44
CA VAL A 92 7.56 -11.75 18.66
C VAL A 92 8.67 -11.95 19.69
N GLY A 93 9.27 -10.85 20.15
CA GLY A 93 10.43 -10.89 21.05
C GLY A 93 10.16 -11.68 22.35
N PRO A 94 11.20 -12.15 23.04
CA PRO A 94 11.09 -13.12 24.14
C PRO A 94 10.27 -12.63 25.35
N HIS A 95 10.02 -11.32 25.43
CA HIS A 95 9.29 -10.68 26.52
C HIS A 95 7.86 -10.29 26.17
N ALA A 96 7.44 -10.44 24.92
CA ALA A 96 6.07 -10.16 24.51
C ALA A 96 5.23 -11.45 24.59
N PRO A 97 3.96 -11.37 25.04
CA PRO A 97 3.06 -12.51 25.04
C PRO A 97 2.97 -13.12 23.64
N ALA A 98 3.03 -14.46 23.56
CA ALA A 98 2.88 -15.16 22.30
C ALA A 98 1.54 -14.75 21.66
N PRO A 99 1.53 -14.35 20.39
CA PRO A 99 0.31 -13.95 19.71
C PRO A 99 -0.62 -15.17 19.59
N GLN A 100 -1.87 -15.00 20.01
CA GLN A 100 -2.88 -16.05 19.90
C GLN A 100 -3.63 -15.88 18.57
N TYR A 101 -3.37 -16.80 17.64
CA TYR A 101 -4.13 -16.93 16.41
C TYR A 101 -5.21 -17.98 16.62
N LEU A 102 -6.47 -17.56 16.52
CA LEU A 102 -7.64 -18.41 16.72
C LEU A 102 -8.25 -18.76 15.36
N LEU A 103 -8.68 -20.00 15.19
CA LEU A 103 -9.47 -20.39 14.02
C LEU A 103 -10.76 -19.58 13.96
N VAL A 104 -11.21 -19.27 12.75
CA VAL A 104 -12.51 -18.64 12.51
C VAL A 104 -13.52 -19.74 12.20
N ASP A 105 -14.56 -19.84 13.02
CA ASP A 105 -15.61 -20.85 12.85
C ASP A 105 -16.26 -20.76 11.46
N GLY A 106 -16.46 -21.92 10.83
CA GLY A 106 -17.03 -22.02 9.48
C GLY A 106 -16.05 -21.79 8.32
N PHE A 107 -14.79 -21.46 8.60
CA PHE A 107 -13.79 -21.21 7.55
C PHE A 107 -12.53 -22.08 7.71
N ASP A 108 -12.23 -22.88 6.70
CA ASP A 108 -10.99 -23.67 6.67
C ASP A 108 -9.78 -22.77 6.46
N GLN A 109 -8.73 -23.01 7.26
CA GLN A 109 -7.45 -22.31 7.20
C GLN A 109 -7.57 -20.77 7.27
N VAL A 110 -8.56 -20.28 8.02
CA VAL A 110 -8.69 -18.86 8.36
C VAL A 110 -8.42 -18.67 9.84
N TYR A 111 -7.52 -17.74 10.14
CA TYR A 111 -7.14 -17.40 11.49
C TYR A 111 -7.40 -15.93 11.77
N ARG A 112 -7.82 -15.62 13.00
CA ARG A 112 -7.95 -14.26 13.50
C ARG A 112 -7.06 -14.02 14.70
N ARG A 113 -6.64 -12.77 14.86
CA ARG A 113 -5.95 -12.28 16.05
C ARG A 113 -6.57 -10.96 16.47
N ALA A 114 -6.91 -10.85 17.75
CA ALA A 114 -7.39 -9.60 18.33
C ALA A 114 -6.22 -8.79 18.89
N HIS A 115 -6.24 -7.48 18.66
CA HIS A 115 -5.33 -6.51 19.26
C HIS A 115 -6.15 -5.53 20.09
N THR A 116 -6.07 -5.69 21.42
CA THR A 116 -6.79 -4.86 22.40
C THR A 116 -8.25 -4.59 21.98
N PRO A 117 -9.09 -5.63 21.81
CA PRO A 117 -10.40 -5.50 21.19
C PRO A 117 -11.34 -4.54 21.94
N ASP A 118 -11.15 -4.36 23.24
CA ASP A 118 -11.94 -3.45 24.08
C ASP A 118 -11.48 -1.99 24.02
N HIS A 119 -10.39 -1.70 23.30
CA HIS A 119 -9.86 -0.35 23.15
C HIS A 119 -10.42 0.33 21.89
N PRO A 120 -10.68 1.66 21.88
CA PRO A 120 -11.24 2.36 20.70
C PRO A 120 -10.38 2.25 19.43
N MET A 121 -9.07 2.07 19.60
CA MET A 121 -8.11 1.84 18.51
C MET A 121 -7.74 0.36 18.34
N GLY A 122 -8.46 -0.53 19.02
CA GLY A 122 -8.33 -1.97 18.86
C GLY A 122 -8.75 -2.44 17.48
N PHE A 123 -8.24 -3.59 17.07
CA PHE A 123 -8.55 -4.16 15.77
C PHE A 123 -8.42 -5.69 15.78
N PHE A 124 -9.08 -6.30 14.81
CA PHE A 124 -8.95 -7.71 14.48
C PHE A 124 -8.15 -7.84 13.19
N GLU A 125 -7.12 -8.70 13.21
CA GLU A 125 -6.40 -9.12 12.02
C GLU A 125 -6.88 -10.49 11.60
N TYR A 126 -7.08 -10.67 10.30
CA TYR A 126 -7.49 -11.92 9.70
C TYR A 126 -6.44 -12.37 8.70
N TYR A 127 -6.18 -13.68 8.70
CA TYR A 127 -5.26 -14.35 7.78
C TYR A 127 -6.01 -15.48 7.08
N VAL A 128 -6.19 -15.33 5.78
CA VAL A 128 -6.72 -16.39 4.90
C VAL A 128 -5.53 -17.10 4.29
N LEU A 129 -5.21 -18.30 4.79
CA LEU A 129 -4.01 -19.02 4.36
C LEU A 129 -4.18 -19.64 2.98
N ARG A 130 -3.04 -19.86 2.32
CA ARG A 130 -2.87 -20.51 1.02
C ARG A 130 -1.72 -21.50 1.10
N GLU A 131 -1.69 -22.44 0.17
CA GLU A 131 -0.52 -23.33 -0.05
C GLU A 131 -0.03 -23.98 1.26
N GLN A 132 -0.95 -24.57 2.03
CA GLN A 132 -0.66 -25.19 3.34
C GLN A 132 -0.04 -24.21 4.35
N GLY A 133 -0.46 -22.95 4.31
CA GLY A 133 0.04 -21.90 5.20
C GLY A 133 1.34 -21.24 4.75
N ARG A 134 1.89 -21.58 3.58
CA ARG A 134 3.13 -20.95 3.09
C ARG A 134 2.96 -19.52 2.62
N SER A 135 1.75 -19.13 2.24
CA SER A 135 1.37 -17.77 1.89
C SER A 135 -0.01 -17.43 2.48
N ALA A 136 -0.36 -16.14 2.53
CA ALA A 136 -1.65 -15.70 3.07
C ALA A 136 -2.13 -14.37 2.48
N VAL A 137 -3.43 -14.13 2.53
CA VAL A 137 -4.02 -12.80 2.37
C VAL A 137 -4.44 -12.29 3.75
N ARG A 138 -3.93 -11.12 4.12
CA ARG A 138 -4.25 -10.44 5.38
C ARG A 138 -5.27 -9.33 5.16
N PHE A 139 -6.18 -9.15 6.10
CA PHE A 139 -6.96 -7.92 6.23
C PHE A 139 -7.15 -7.55 7.70
N THR A 140 -7.61 -6.32 7.95
CA THR A 140 -7.78 -5.78 9.30
C THR A 140 -9.10 -5.05 9.39
N VAL A 141 -9.78 -5.20 10.54
CA VAL A 141 -11.04 -4.52 10.84
C VAL A 141 -10.91 -3.87 12.21
N ARG A 142 -11.20 -2.57 12.33
CA ARG A 142 -11.25 -1.89 13.63
C ARG A 142 -12.32 -2.52 14.50
N ALA A 143 -12.03 -2.67 15.79
CA ALA A 143 -12.95 -3.31 16.73
C ALA A 143 -14.30 -2.57 16.78
N GLY A 144 -14.29 -1.23 16.75
CA GLY A 144 -15.51 -0.41 16.76
C GLY A 144 -16.37 -0.50 15.50
N SER A 145 -15.84 -1.02 14.39
CA SER A 145 -16.57 -1.23 13.13
C SER A 145 -16.72 -2.72 12.79
N HIS A 146 -16.38 -3.61 13.70
CA HIS A 146 -16.38 -5.05 13.47
C HIS A 146 -17.79 -5.61 13.58
N GLN A 147 -18.21 -6.37 12.57
CA GLN A 147 -19.49 -7.07 12.55
C GLN A 147 -19.27 -8.46 12.00
N ASP A 148 -19.58 -9.50 12.78
CA ASP A 148 -19.30 -10.90 12.42
C ASP A 148 -19.89 -11.29 11.07
N THR A 149 -21.14 -10.90 10.80
CA THR A 149 -21.84 -11.20 9.54
C THR A 149 -21.18 -10.54 8.32
N VAL A 150 -20.73 -9.29 8.46
CA VAL A 150 -20.04 -8.56 7.39
C VAL A 150 -18.66 -9.18 7.13
N VAL A 151 -17.92 -9.51 8.18
CA VAL A 151 -16.61 -10.17 8.05
C VAL A 151 -16.74 -11.55 7.43
N ALA A 152 -17.74 -12.34 7.83
CA ALA A 152 -18.02 -13.64 7.24
C ALA A 152 -18.27 -13.53 5.72
N GLY A 153 -19.12 -12.58 5.28
CA GLY A 153 -19.36 -12.35 3.85
C GLY A 153 -18.09 -11.98 3.08
N PHE A 154 -17.19 -11.18 3.68
CA PHE A 154 -15.88 -10.89 3.06
C PHE A 154 -14.97 -12.11 3.02
N LEU A 155 -14.95 -12.93 4.08
CA LEU A 155 -14.16 -14.16 4.14
C LEU A 155 -14.60 -15.18 3.09
N GLU A 156 -15.91 -15.37 2.89
CA GLU A 156 -16.43 -16.24 1.81
C GLU A 156 -15.92 -15.80 0.44
N PHE A 157 -15.95 -14.49 0.18
CA PHE A 157 -15.41 -13.91 -1.04
C PHE A 157 -13.89 -14.11 -1.16
N LEU A 158 -13.12 -13.84 -0.09
CA LEU A 158 -11.65 -13.97 -0.11
C LEU A 158 -11.20 -15.42 -0.26
N CYS A 159 -11.82 -16.38 0.43
CA CYS A 159 -11.43 -17.78 0.39
C CYS A 159 -11.45 -18.35 -1.03
N THR A 160 -12.35 -17.86 -1.89
CA THR A 160 -12.47 -18.28 -3.30
C THR A 160 -11.57 -17.50 -4.26
N ARG A 161 -10.94 -16.39 -3.83
CA ARG A 161 -10.21 -15.46 -4.71
C ARG A 161 -8.83 -15.03 -4.21
N ARG A 162 -8.38 -15.57 -3.08
CA ARG A 162 -7.09 -15.26 -2.43
C ARG A 162 -5.86 -15.40 -3.34
N ASP A 163 -5.96 -16.17 -4.43
CA ASP A 163 -4.90 -16.31 -5.43
C ASP A 163 -4.67 -15.03 -6.26
N LEU A 164 -5.68 -14.16 -6.39
CA LEU A 164 -5.58 -12.92 -7.19
C LEU A 164 -4.43 -12.04 -6.71
N ALA A 165 -4.22 -11.92 -5.40
CA ALA A 165 -3.14 -11.08 -4.87
C ALA A 165 -1.73 -11.59 -5.21
N PHE A 166 -1.61 -12.79 -5.78
CA PHE A 166 -0.36 -13.42 -6.19
C PHE A 166 -0.29 -13.67 -7.71
N ALA A 167 -1.25 -13.15 -8.49
CA ALA A 167 -1.35 -13.37 -9.93
C ALA A 167 -0.34 -12.56 -10.78
N GLY A 168 0.69 -11.97 -10.14
CA GLY A 168 1.74 -11.19 -10.80
C GLY A 168 1.44 -9.71 -11.02
N GLN A 169 0.18 -9.28 -10.88
CA GLN A 169 -0.18 -7.86 -10.84
C GLN A 169 -0.01 -7.29 -9.42
N SER A 170 0.17 -5.97 -9.32
CA SER A 170 0.34 -5.32 -8.02
C SER A 170 -0.95 -5.17 -7.24
N HIS A 171 -2.09 -5.09 -7.94
CA HIS A 171 -3.40 -5.03 -7.34
C HIS A 171 -4.48 -5.53 -8.29
N HIS A 172 -5.63 -5.90 -7.71
CA HIS A 172 -6.86 -6.18 -8.43
C HIS A 172 -8.02 -5.54 -7.69
N LYS A 173 -8.79 -4.69 -8.37
CA LYS A 173 -10.10 -4.23 -7.90
C LYS A 173 -11.16 -5.16 -8.49
N VAL A 174 -11.99 -5.75 -7.65
CA VAL A 174 -12.97 -6.75 -8.07
C VAL A 174 -14.33 -6.43 -7.45
N THR A 175 -15.38 -6.44 -8.27
CA THR A 175 -16.76 -6.28 -7.79
C THR A 175 -17.16 -7.45 -6.89
N LEU A 176 -17.77 -7.14 -5.75
CA LEU A 176 -18.32 -8.14 -4.85
C LEU A 176 -19.63 -8.68 -5.44
N PRO A 177 -19.88 -10.00 -5.37
CA PRO A 177 -21.13 -10.59 -5.89
C PRO A 177 -22.37 -10.10 -5.13
N SER A 178 -22.18 -9.64 -3.90
CA SER A 178 -23.15 -8.97 -3.06
C SER A 178 -22.41 -8.02 -2.13
N PRO A 179 -23.00 -6.87 -1.71
CA PRO A 179 -22.31 -5.93 -0.85
C PRO A 179 -21.85 -6.56 0.47
N VAL A 180 -20.64 -6.20 0.89
CA VAL A 180 -20.08 -6.54 2.21
C VAL A 180 -20.26 -5.30 3.07
N GLY A 181 -21.29 -5.28 3.91
CA GLY A 181 -21.72 -4.06 4.58
C GLY A 181 -22.14 -3.03 3.52
N SER A 182 -21.46 -1.88 3.50
CA SER A 182 -21.70 -0.83 2.49
C SER A 182 -20.78 -0.93 1.26
N PHE A 183 -19.81 -1.84 1.26
CA PHE A 183 -18.81 -1.94 0.21
C PHE A 183 -19.29 -2.81 -0.94
N ASP A 184 -19.00 -2.38 -2.17
CA ASP A 184 -19.38 -3.06 -3.42
C ASP A 184 -18.19 -3.68 -4.16
N HIS A 185 -16.96 -3.39 -3.72
CA HIS A 185 -15.73 -3.92 -4.30
C HIS A 185 -14.76 -4.44 -3.23
N ALA A 186 -13.80 -5.23 -3.68
CA ALA A 186 -12.63 -5.64 -2.92
C ALA A 186 -11.38 -5.21 -3.67
N LEU A 187 -10.40 -4.69 -2.94
CA LEU A 187 -9.06 -4.46 -3.46
C LEU A 187 -8.14 -5.55 -2.92
N PHE A 188 -7.53 -6.31 -3.82
CA PHE A 188 -6.39 -7.17 -3.54
C PHE A 188 -5.12 -6.43 -3.85
N CYS A 189 -4.13 -6.51 -2.96
CA CYS A 189 -2.81 -5.92 -3.14
C CYS A 189 -1.77 -7.03 -2.99
N SER A 190 -0.83 -7.08 -3.93
CA SER A 190 0.31 -7.98 -3.84
C SER A 190 1.11 -7.73 -2.55
N PRO A 191 1.94 -8.69 -2.11
CA PRO A 191 2.78 -8.49 -0.92
C PRO A 191 3.64 -7.22 -0.96
N SER A 192 4.16 -6.88 -2.15
CA SER A 192 4.99 -5.69 -2.36
C SER A 192 4.20 -4.38 -2.33
N LEU A 193 2.93 -4.38 -2.76
CA LEU A 193 2.04 -3.24 -2.62
C LEU A 193 1.50 -3.13 -1.20
N GLY A 194 0.84 -4.16 -0.69
CA GLY A 194 0.06 -4.10 0.56
C GLY A 194 0.89 -4.00 1.83
N ARG A 195 2.17 -4.42 1.80
CA ARG A 195 3.13 -4.28 2.92
C ARG A 195 2.65 -4.85 4.26
N ALA A 196 1.68 -5.78 4.24
CA ALA A 196 1.00 -6.34 5.40
C ALA A 196 1.94 -6.83 6.50
N CYS A 197 3.08 -7.41 6.11
CA CYS A 197 4.07 -7.96 7.02
C CYS A 197 5.46 -7.34 6.81
N ALA A 198 5.54 -6.04 6.48
CA ALA A 198 6.82 -5.35 6.30
C ALA A 198 7.73 -5.42 7.55
N ALA A 199 7.15 -5.54 8.74
CA ALA A 199 7.87 -5.75 10.00
C ALA A 199 8.43 -7.17 10.18
N TYR A 200 8.07 -8.12 9.31
CA TYR A 200 8.45 -9.53 9.39
C TYR A 200 9.11 -9.97 8.07
N PRO A 201 10.41 -9.67 7.86
CA PRO A 201 11.08 -9.89 6.58
C PRO A 201 10.96 -11.33 6.04
N GLY A 202 10.96 -12.35 6.91
CA GLY A 202 10.84 -13.76 6.52
C GLY A 202 9.51 -14.16 5.84
N VAL A 203 8.46 -13.33 5.97
CA VAL A 203 7.15 -13.56 5.36
C VAL A 203 6.65 -12.37 4.53
N ALA A 204 7.40 -11.26 4.46
CA ALA A 204 6.94 -10.03 3.84
C ALA A 204 6.54 -10.20 2.36
N ALA A 205 7.20 -11.10 1.62
CA ALA A 205 6.87 -11.42 0.23
C ALA A 205 5.78 -12.49 0.07
N ARG A 206 5.28 -13.08 1.16
CA ARG A 206 4.33 -14.21 1.17
C ARG A 206 2.97 -13.83 1.75
N VAL A 207 2.85 -12.64 2.32
CA VAL A 207 1.61 -12.13 2.89
C VAL A 207 1.13 -10.93 2.09
N ALA A 208 0.08 -11.16 1.31
CA ALA A 208 -0.64 -10.13 0.57
C ALA A 208 -1.66 -9.42 1.46
N THR A 209 -2.28 -8.36 0.93
CA THR A 209 -3.36 -7.63 1.63
C THR A 209 -4.62 -7.63 0.80
N ALA A 210 -5.79 -7.70 1.44
CA ALA A 210 -7.05 -7.37 0.80
C ALA A 210 -7.93 -6.56 1.75
N PHE A 211 -8.84 -5.75 1.22
CA PHE A 211 -9.86 -5.08 2.01
C PHE A 211 -11.03 -4.63 1.13
N PRO A 212 -12.23 -4.48 1.70
CA PRO A 212 -13.37 -3.97 0.96
C PRO A 212 -13.22 -2.47 0.70
N VAL A 213 -13.66 -2.02 -0.46
CA VAL A 213 -13.60 -0.62 -0.93
C VAL A 213 -14.92 -0.25 -1.62
N PHE A 214 -15.22 1.04 -1.66
CA PHE A 214 -16.27 1.56 -2.55
C PHE A 214 -15.72 1.69 -3.96
N ASN A 215 -16.60 1.62 -4.96
CA ASN A 215 -16.23 1.74 -6.37
C ASN A 215 -15.42 3.02 -6.67
N CYS A 216 -15.78 4.13 -6.03
CA CYS A 216 -15.20 5.45 -6.30
C CYS A 216 -13.80 5.67 -5.72
N GLU A 217 -13.22 4.72 -4.98
CA GLU A 217 -12.01 4.95 -4.18
C GLU A 217 -10.72 4.58 -4.93
N ILE A 218 -10.84 3.62 -5.83
CA ILE A 218 -9.75 3.11 -6.66
C ILE A 218 -10.27 3.09 -8.09
N GLY A 219 -9.57 3.75 -9.01
CA GLY A 219 -9.90 3.67 -10.42
C GLY A 219 -9.56 2.32 -11.01
N ASP A 220 -10.34 1.87 -11.99
CA ASP A 220 -10.19 0.53 -12.57
C ASP A 220 -8.85 0.36 -13.30
N GLU A 221 -8.38 1.44 -13.91
CA GLU A 221 -7.11 1.52 -14.65
C GLU A 221 -6.04 2.31 -13.87
N ASP A 222 -6.19 2.42 -12.54
CA ASP A 222 -5.24 3.21 -11.78
C ASP A 222 -3.85 2.58 -11.78
N PRO A 223 -2.81 3.34 -12.17
CA PRO A 223 -1.45 2.85 -12.02
C PRO A 223 -1.14 2.64 -10.54
N GLU A 224 -0.28 1.66 -10.30
CA GLU A 224 0.18 1.28 -8.96
C GLU A 224 0.62 2.46 -8.10
N VAL A 225 1.24 3.50 -8.68
CA VAL A 225 1.68 4.71 -7.97
C VAL A 225 0.51 5.42 -7.27
N LEU A 226 -0.66 5.49 -7.92
CA LEU A 226 -1.83 6.13 -7.34
C LEU A 226 -2.50 5.22 -6.30
N VAL A 227 -2.55 3.92 -6.56
CA VAL A 227 -3.04 2.94 -5.58
C VAL A 227 -2.16 2.95 -4.32
N ASP A 228 -0.84 2.94 -4.45
CA ASP A 228 0.09 3.07 -3.32
C ASP A 228 -0.13 4.39 -2.56
N GLY A 229 -0.34 5.49 -3.28
CA GLY A 229 -0.69 6.79 -2.70
C GLY A 229 -1.99 6.77 -1.88
N ARG A 230 -2.98 5.96 -2.29
CA ARG A 230 -4.26 5.80 -1.58
C ARG A 230 -4.22 4.80 -0.44
N ILE A 231 -3.20 3.96 -0.34
CA ILE A 231 -3.08 2.99 0.77
C ILE A 231 -2.05 3.44 1.80
N HIS A 232 -0.98 4.11 1.36
CA HIS A 232 0.17 4.47 2.20
C HIS A 232 0.48 5.96 2.24
N GLY A 233 -0.14 6.77 1.38
CA GLY A 233 0.11 8.20 1.30
C GLY A 233 -0.55 9.01 2.41
N HIS A 234 -0.34 10.33 2.39
CA HIS A 234 -0.93 11.26 3.36
C HIS A 234 -2.47 11.33 3.30
N ALA A 235 -3.06 10.87 2.20
CA ALA A 235 -4.49 10.80 1.96
C ALA A 235 -4.99 9.34 1.94
N ALA A 236 -4.33 8.46 2.69
CA ALA A 236 -4.65 7.04 2.68
C ALA A 236 -6.09 6.75 3.11
N LEU A 237 -6.72 5.79 2.43
CA LEU A 237 -8.02 5.24 2.76
C LEU A 237 -7.97 4.64 4.17
N PRO A 238 -8.96 4.91 5.04
CA PRO A 238 -9.07 4.25 6.33
C PRO A 238 -9.65 2.84 6.15
N TYR A 239 -8.97 1.97 5.39
CA TYR A 239 -9.46 0.66 4.95
C TYR A 239 -9.77 -0.34 6.07
N SER A 240 -9.32 -0.07 7.30
CA SER A 240 -9.65 -0.89 8.47
C SER A 240 -10.95 -0.48 9.14
N ASP A 241 -11.47 0.72 8.89
CA ASP A 241 -12.77 1.17 9.40
C ASP A 241 -13.85 0.78 8.39
N TRP A 242 -14.67 -0.20 8.77
CA TRP A 242 -15.70 -0.76 7.89
C TRP A 242 -17.06 -0.05 8.03
N GLY A 243 -17.18 0.90 8.97
CA GLY A 243 -18.37 1.73 9.16
C GLY A 243 -18.27 3.11 8.50
N ARG A 244 -17.22 3.35 7.71
CA ARG A 244 -16.91 4.64 7.10
C ARG A 244 -17.78 4.96 5.88
N SER A 245 -17.87 6.25 5.56
CA SER A 245 -18.41 6.74 4.30
C SER A 245 -17.43 6.53 3.13
N PRO A 246 -17.92 6.60 1.87
CA PRO A 246 -17.07 6.58 0.69
C PRO A 246 -16.00 7.69 0.72
N TYR A 247 -14.80 7.34 0.25
CA TYR A 247 -13.67 8.25 0.15
C TYR A 247 -13.22 8.36 -1.31
N PRO A 248 -13.91 9.19 -2.12
CA PRO A 248 -13.73 9.21 -3.58
C PRO A 248 -12.28 9.56 -3.95
N ALA A 249 -11.83 9.02 -5.07
CA ALA A 249 -10.51 9.31 -5.62
C ALA A 249 -10.38 10.82 -5.91
N VAL A 250 -9.38 11.45 -5.29
CA VAL A 250 -9.03 12.86 -5.51
C VAL A 250 -7.61 12.91 -6.06
N ASP A 251 -7.49 12.72 -7.37
CA ASP A 251 -6.24 12.87 -8.08
C ASP A 251 -6.16 14.26 -8.67
N MET A 252 -5.12 15.01 -8.31
CA MET A 252 -4.97 16.39 -8.78
C MET A 252 -3.60 16.63 -9.40
N ARG A 253 -3.61 17.48 -10.43
CA ARG A 253 -2.44 18.24 -10.88
C ARG A 253 -2.84 19.70 -10.99
N PHE A 254 -1.92 20.60 -10.71
CA PHE A 254 -2.23 22.02 -10.65
C PHE A 254 -0.99 22.87 -10.80
N ASP A 255 -1.22 24.10 -11.24
CA ASP A 255 -0.29 25.21 -11.15
C ASP A 255 -1.12 26.43 -10.72
N ILE A 256 -1.13 26.72 -9.42
CA ILE A 256 -1.87 27.86 -8.87
C ILE A 256 -0.85 28.86 -8.31
N GLN A 257 -0.64 29.92 -9.08
CA GLN A 257 0.29 30.99 -8.71
C GLN A 257 -0.21 31.70 -7.44
N LEU A 258 0.72 32.17 -6.61
CA LEU A 258 0.46 32.84 -5.33
C LEU A 258 -0.11 31.95 -4.20
N THR A 259 -0.14 30.63 -4.39
CA THR A 259 -0.43 29.68 -3.30
C THR A 259 0.84 29.25 -2.57
N HIS A 260 0.69 28.75 -1.33
CA HIS A 260 1.77 28.08 -0.61
C HIS A 260 1.99 26.63 -1.10
N TYR A 261 1.13 26.13 -1.99
CA TYR A 261 1.28 24.81 -2.58
C TYR A 261 2.33 24.85 -3.69
N ARG A 262 3.22 23.86 -3.70
CA ARG A 262 4.15 23.67 -4.82
C ARG A 262 3.35 23.18 -6.04
N PRO A 263 3.56 23.76 -7.24
CA PRO A 263 2.95 23.24 -8.46
C PRO A 263 3.20 21.74 -8.63
N SER A 264 2.17 21.03 -9.08
CA SER A 264 2.21 19.58 -9.31
C SER A 264 1.79 19.29 -10.74
N PRO A 265 2.73 19.15 -11.70
CA PRO A 265 2.39 18.93 -13.11
C PRO A 265 1.89 17.50 -13.40
N LYS A 266 2.14 16.56 -12.50
CA LYS A 266 1.65 15.17 -12.56
C LYS A 266 0.50 14.98 -11.59
N PHE A 267 -0.44 14.11 -11.96
CA PHE A 267 -1.50 13.66 -11.05
C PHE A 267 -0.89 12.99 -9.83
N LYS A 268 -1.35 13.41 -8.65
CA LYS A 268 -1.04 12.81 -7.36
C LYS A 268 -2.31 12.71 -6.55
N VAL A 269 -2.32 11.77 -5.62
CA VAL A 269 -3.40 11.61 -4.65
C VAL A 269 -3.30 12.71 -3.59
N TYR A 270 -4.42 13.38 -3.31
CA TYR A 270 -4.55 14.38 -2.25
C TYR A 270 -5.82 14.10 -1.42
N ARG A 271 -5.98 14.83 -0.31
CA ARG A 271 -7.23 14.78 0.47
C ARG A 271 -8.27 15.71 -0.15
N SER A 272 -9.54 15.40 0.04
CA SER A 272 -10.66 16.30 -0.32
C SER A 272 -10.52 17.69 0.29
N ALA A 273 -9.99 17.79 1.52
CA ALA A 273 -9.70 19.06 2.17
C ALA A 273 -8.60 19.89 1.46
N ASP A 274 -7.63 19.24 0.80
CA ASP A 274 -6.61 19.93 0.01
C ASP A 274 -7.21 20.43 -1.31
N LEU A 275 -8.09 19.64 -1.94
CA LEU A 275 -8.87 20.06 -3.12
C LEU A 275 -9.71 21.30 -2.80
N GLN A 276 -10.46 21.27 -1.69
CA GLN A 276 -11.30 22.40 -1.27
C GLN A 276 -10.48 23.69 -1.11
N LYS A 277 -9.33 23.63 -0.42
CA LYS A 277 -8.44 24.78 -0.26
C LYS A 277 -7.93 25.33 -1.58
N LEU A 278 -7.57 24.46 -2.53
CA LEU A 278 -7.12 24.89 -3.85
C LEU A 278 -8.26 25.56 -4.64
N MET A 279 -9.48 25.02 -4.55
CA MET A 279 -10.68 25.64 -5.16
C MET A 279 -11.04 26.98 -4.53
N GLU A 280 -10.85 27.16 -3.23
CA GLU A 280 -11.10 28.44 -2.54
C GLU A 280 -10.13 29.54 -2.97
N VAL A 281 -8.87 29.19 -3.27
CA VAL A 281 -7.85 30.18 -3.68
C VAL A 281 -7.87 30.44 -5.18
N LEU A 282 -8.24 29.45 -6.01
CA LEU A 282 -8.19 29.53 -7.47
C LEU A 282 -8.87 30.79 -8.06
N PRO A 283 -10.06 31.25 -7.60
CA PRO A 283 -10.70 32.47 -8.13
C PRO A 283 -9.90 33.75 -7.93
N THR A 284 -9.00 33.79 -6.94
CA THR A 284 -8.15 34.95 -6.64
C THR A 284 -6.74 34.83 -7.23
N ALA A 285 -6.44 33.71 -7.88
CA ALA A 285 -5.12 33.45 -8.45
C ALA A 285 -4.93 34.15 -9.81
N SER A 286 -3.71 34.10 -10.34
CA SER A 286 -3.40 34.59 -11.69
C SER A 286 -4.29 33.90 -12.75
N PRO A 287 -4.73 34.59 -13.82
CA PRO A 287 -5.54 33.99 -14.90
C PRO A 287 -4.91 32.76 -15.58
N GLN A 288 -3.60 32.60 -15.47
CA GLN A 288 -2.85 31.45 -16.00
C GLN A 288 -2.93 30.22 -15.09
N SER A 289 -3.44 30.39 -13.87
CA SER A 289 -3.56 29.32 -12.89
C SER A 289 -4.58 28.28 -13.33
N TRP A 290 -4.35 27.04 -12.95
CA TRP A 290 -5.26 25.95 -13.28
C TRP A 290 -5.17 24.83 -12.24
N LEU A 291 -6.28 24.12 -12.09
CA LEU A 291 -6.41 22.91 -11.28
C LEU A 291 -7.12 21.87 -12.14
N GLU A 292 -6.53 20.70 -12.29
CA GLU A 292 -7.21 19.56 -12.90
C GLU A 292 -7.39 18.46 -11.88
N VAL A 293 -8.61 17.95 -11.82
CA VAL A 293 -9.01 16.87 -10.94
C VAL A 293 -9.45 15.70 -11.81
N ARG A 294 -9.04 14.49 -11.44
CA ARG A 294 -9.38 13.27 -12.17
C ARG A 294 -10.22 12.34 -11.29
N SER A 295 -11.34 11.87 -11.84
CA SER A 295 -12.22 10.91 -11.18
C SER A 295 -11.64 9.50 -11.18
N PHE A 296 -12.25 8.60 -10.41
CA PHE A 296 -11.88 7.18 -10.43
C PHE A 296 -12.15 6.51 -11.79
N ARG A 297 -13.00 7.09 -12.64
CA ARG A 297 -13.23 6.62 -14.02
C ARG A 297 -12.18 7.15 -15.01
N GLY A 298 -11.24 7.97 -14.55
CA GLY A 298 -10.21 8.60 -15.37
C GLY A 298 -10.66 9.89 -16.07
N GLU A 299 -11.89 10.34 -15.85
CA GLU A 299 -12.40 11.59 -16.41
C GLU A 299 -11.74 12.78 -15.73
N THR A 300 -11.32 13.78 -16.51
CA THR A 300 -10.63 14.97 -16.00
C THR A 300 -11.53 16.20 -16.08
N THR A 301 -11.64 16.91 -14.96
CA THR A 301 -12.28 18.23 -14.88
C THR A 301 -11.20 19.27 -14.67
N ARG A 302 -11.13 20.27 -15.57
CA ARG A 302 -10.22 21.40 -15.45
C ARG A 302 -10.96 22.62 -14.92
N LEU A 303 -10.38 23.25 -13.92
CA LEU A 303 -10.83 24.48 -13.29
C LEU A 303 -9.84 25.60 -13.56
N GLN A 304 -10.36 26.76 -13.89
CA GLN A 304 -9.66 28.04 -14.03
C GLN A 304 -10.28 29.06 -13.08
N PRO A 305 -9.64 30.22 -12.82
CA PRO A 305 -10.13 31.22 -11.87
C PRO A 305 -11.57 31.69 -12.11
N ASP A 306 -12.03 31.66 -13.36
CA ASP A 306 -13.36 32.09 -13.80
C ASP A 306 -14.37 30.93 -13.96
N THR A 307 -13.98 29.68 -13.65
CA THR A 307 -14.86 28.51 -13.79
C THR A 307 -15.83 28.41 -12.61
N PRO A 308 -17.15 28.57 -12.81
CA PRO A 308 -18.13 28.45 -11.72
C PRO A 308 -18.41 26.96 -11.45
N LEU A 309 -17.77 26.39 -10.44
CA LEU A 309 -18.08 25.04 -9.95
C LEU A 309 -18.00 25.00 -8.43
N SER A 310 -19.07 24.52 -7.78
CA SER A 310 -19.05 24.33 -6.33
C SER A 310 -18.24 23.09 -5.95
N PHE A 311 -17.67 23.09 -4.74
CA PHE A 311 -16.97 21.92 -4.21
C PHE A 311 -17.89 20.69 -4.09
N ALA A 312 -19.17 20.90 -3.76
CA ALA A 312 -20.15 19.83 -3.65
C ALA A 312 -20.43 19.17 -5.01
N ASP A 313 -20.58 19.98 -6.08
CA ASP A 313 -20.81 19.47 -7.43
C ASP A 313 -19.61 18.66 -7.93
N LEU A 314 -18.40 19.15 -7.65
CA LEU A 314 -17.18 18.44 -8.01
C LEU A 314 -17.02 17.13 -7.22
N LEU A 315 -17.26 17.12 -5.92
CA LEU A 315 -17.21 15.87 -5.14
C LEU A 315 -18.26 14.86 -5.60
N SER A 316 -19.45 15.34 -5.99
CA SER A 316 -20.50 14.50 -6.54
C SER A 316 -20.04 13.85 -7.85
N SER A 317 -19.38 14.58 -8.75
CA SER A 317 -18.85 14.00 -9.98
C SER A 317 -17.68 13.02 -9.76
N LEU A 318 -16.95 13.14 -8.66
CA LEU A 318 -15.90 12.17 -8.29
C LEU A 318 -16.46 10.86 -7.71
N THR A 319 -17.72 10.85 -7.29
CA THR A 319 -18.36 9.68 -6.65
C THR A 319 -19.20 8.87 -7.64
N ASN A 320 -19.72 9.51 -8.70
CA ASN A 320 -20.59 8.90 -9.71
C ASN A 320 -19.80 8.43 -10.94
#